data_AF-A0A842VY65-F1
#
_entry.id   AF-A0A842VY65-F1
#
_cell.length_a   1.000
_cell.length_b   1.000
_cell.length_c   1.000
_cell.angle_alpha   90.00
_cell.angle_beta   90.00
_cell.angle_gamma   90.00
#
_symmetry.space_group_name_H-M   'P 1'
#
loop_
_entity.id
_entity.type
_entity.pdbx_description
1 polymer ?
#
loop_
_entity_poly.entity_id
_entity_poly.type
_entity_poly.pdbx_seq_one_letter_code
_entity_poly.pdbx_strand_id
1 'polypeptide(L)'
;MKIMEFIYSMLVNKNSKNKRAIKGCTEEDIRKLENVLNVELPIVFKQYLLVFGRTHEDIISYVIKFPYLTSVQEEAIQKLSEFDNEFKDHMDIIIIDLVYSQQGIYLLYLKDISYYDDPPVYEFMEGVSPQSYRISNSFSSFIIERILRKWGKKI
;
A
#
# COMPACT_ATOMS: atom_id res chain seq x y z
N MET A 1 12.26 -7.69 -16.53
CA MET A 1 12.29 -8.04 -15.10
C MET A 1 11.42 -7.03 -14.36
N LYS A 2 10.38 -7.48 -13.65
CA LYS A 2 9.47 -6.55 -12.95
C LYS A 2 10.19 -6.01 -11.71
N ILE A 3 10.04 -4.72 -11.40
CA ILE A 3 10.81 -4.06 -10.32
C ILE A 3 10.61 -4.74 -8.95
N MET A 4 9.41 -5.26 -8.68
CA MET A 4 9.10 -5.98 -7.45
C MET A 4 9.84 -7.32 -7.31
N GLU A 5 10.08 -8.03 -8.42
CA GLU A 5 10.86 -9.27 -8.42
C GLU A 5 12.32 -8.99 -8.10
N PHE A 6 12.88 -7.91 -8.66
CA PHE A 6 14.24 -7.47 -8.34
C PHE A 6 14.41 -7.16 -6.85
N ILE A 7 13.46 -6.41 -6.27
CA ILE A 7 13.44 -6.08 -4.85
C ILE A 7 13.36 -7.36 -4.00
N TYR A 8 12.51 -8.30 -4.38
CA TYR A 8 12.43 -9.60 -3.72
C TYR A 8 13.76 -10.35 -3.74
N SER A 9 14.39 -10.47 -4.91
CA SER A 9 15.69 -11.13 -5.05
C SER A 9 16.76 -10.45 -4.19
N MET A 10 16.80 -9.11 -4.17
CA MET A 10 17.71 -8.35 -3.32
C MET A 10 17.49 -8.67 -1.83
N LEU A 11 16.24 -8.68 -1.37
CA LEU A 11 15.90 -8.96 0.03
C LEU A 11 16.25 -10.40 0.44
N VAL A 12 15.99 -11.38 -0.42
CA VAL A 12 16.32 -12.79 -0.17
C VAL A 12 17.82 -13.03 -0.18
N ASN A 13 18.55 -12.38 -1.10
CA ASN A 13 20.02 -12.47 -1.16
C ASN A 13 20.68 -11.87 0.08
N LYS A 14 20.10 -10.81 0.66
CA LYS A 14 20.62 -10.19 1.89
C LYS A 14 20.38 -11.08 3.13
N ASN A 15 19.27 -11.81 3.18
CA ASN A 15 18.97 -12.74 4.26
C ASN A 15 18.04 -13.85 3.78
N SER A 16 18.56 -15.09 3.72
CA SER A 16 17.80 -16.25 3.25
C SER A 16 16.56 -16.57 4.08
N LYS A 17 16.50 -16.11 5.35
CA LYS A 17 15.29 -16.22 6.19
C LYS A 17 14.10 -15.45 5.59
N ASN A 18 14.36 -14.37 4.84
CA ASN A 18 13.33 -13.57 4.17
C ASN A 18 12.52 -14.39 3.15
N LYS A 19 13.12 -15.44 2.57
CA LYS A 19 12.41 -16.33 1.62
C LYS A 19 11.19 -17.00 2.26
N ARG A 20 11.23 -17.29 3.56
CA ARG A 20 10.12 -17.91 4.29
C ARG A 20 9.14 -16.88 4.84
N ALA A 21 9.61 -15.66 5.14
CA ALA A 21 8.80 -14.56 5.66
C ALA A 21 7.93 -13.89 4.59
N ILE A 22 8.42 -13.85 3.34
CA ILE A 22 7.73 -13.22 2.22
C ILE A 22 6.83 -14.22 1.50
N LYS A 23 5.53 -13.90 1.43
CA LYS A 23 4.52 -14.63 0.68
C LYS A 23 3.64 -13.63 -0.06
N GLY A 24 3.54 -13.84 -1.37
CA GLY A 24 2.65 -13.07 -2.23
C GLY A 24 1.21 -13.57 -2.22
N CYS A 25 0.32 -12.72 -2.73
CA CYS A 25 -1.02 -13.06 -3.16
C CYS A 25 -0.98 -13.98 -4.39
N THR A 26 -2.02 -14.78 -4.56
CA THR A 26 -2.31 -15.44 -5.84
C THR A 26 -3.09 -14.51 -6.75
N GLU A 27 -3.16 -14.83 -8.04
CA GLU A 27 -4.06 -14.15 -8.98
C GLU A 27 -5.54 -14.22 -8.54
N GLU A 28 -5.91 -15.28 -7.82
CA GLU A 28 -7.27 -15.41 -7.26
C GLU A 28 -7.50 -14.44 -6.10
N ASP A 29 -6.51 -14.21 -5.23
CA ASP A 29 -6.61 -13.21 -4.17
C ASP A 29 -6.76 -11.80 -4.78
N ILE A 30 -6.02 -11.51 -5.85
CA ILE A 30 -6.10 -10.22 -6.56
C ILE A 30 -7.49 -10.03 -7.15
N ARG A 31 -8.03 -11.03 -7.86
CA ARG A 31 -9.40 -10.96 -8.39
C ARG A 31 -10.44 -10.78 -7.29
N LYS A 32 -10.28 -11.45 -6.14
CA LYS A 32 -11.17 -11.26 -4.98
C LYS A 32 -11.10 -9.83 -4.46
N LEU A 33 -9.89 -9.27 -4.35
CA LEU A 33 -9.70 -7.89 -3.93
C LEU A 33 -10.35 -6.92 -4.93
N GLU A 34 -10.05 -7.03 -6.22
CA GLU A 34 -10.69 -6.21 -7.28
C GLU A 34 -12.21 -6.27 -7.23
N ASN A 35 -12.79 -7.47 -7.04
CA ASN A 35 -14.23 -7.66 -6.91
C ASN A 35 -14.81 -7.02 -5.65
N VAL A 36 -14.14 -7.14 -4.50
CA VAL A 36 -14.59 -6.54 -3.23
C VAL A 36 -14.51 -5.02 -3.30
N LEU A 37 -13.47 -4.50 -3.94
CA LEU A 37 -13.26 -3.06 -4.09
C LEU A 37 -14.07 -2.46 -5.24
N ASN A 38 -14.57 -3.29 -6.15
CA ASN A 38 -15.20 -2.88 -7.40
C ASN A 38 -14.32 -1.91 -8.23
N VAL A 39 -13.01 -2.17 -8.26
CA VAL A 39 -12.02 -1.42 -9.05
C VAL A 39 -11.05 -2.36 -9.75
N GLU A 40 -10.43 -1.90 -10.83
CA GLU A 40 -9.24 -2.56 -11.37
C GLU A 40 -8.00 -2.07 -10.61
N LEU A 41 -7.17 -2.98 -10.10
CA LEU A 41 -5.97 -2.59 -9.39
C LEU A 41 -4.87 -2.15 -10.37
N PRO A 42 -4.14 -1.07 -10.07
CA PRO A 42 -2.98 -0.64 -10.86
C PRO A 42 -1.95 -1.75 -11.05
N ILE A 43 -1.32 -1.80 -12.22
CA ILE A 43 -0.38 -2.87 -12.60
C ILE A 43 0.75 -3.03 -11.55
N VAL A 44 1.36 -1.93 -11.10
CA VAL A 44 2.46 -1.98 -10.13
C VAL A 44 1.97 -2.45 -8.76
N PHE A 45 0.75 -2.07 -8.37
CA PHE A 45 0.15 -2.53 -7.13
C PHE A 45 -0.15 -4.04 -7.17
N LYS A 46 -0.68 -4.55 -8.29
CA LYS A 46 -0.84 -6.00 -8.52
C LYS A 46 0.50 -6.74 -8.41
N GLN A 47 1.56 -6.21 -9.04
CA GLN A 47 2.90 -6.79 -8.95
C GLN A 47 3.43 -6.84 -7.51
N TYR A 48 3.19 -5.79 -6.73
CA TYR A 48 3.54 -5.79 -5.32
C TYR A 48 2.77 -6.87 -4.55
N LEU A 49 1.46 -6.97 -4.75
CA LEU A 49 0.64 -7.97 -4.08
C LEU A 49 1.08 -9.39 -4.41
N LEU A 50 1.39 -9.69 -5.67
CA LEU A 50 1.90 -11.00 -6.10
C LEU A 50 3.22 -11.40 -5.43
N VAL A 51 3.99 -10.45 -4.91
CA VAL A 51 5.29 -10.72 -4.29
C VAL A 51 5.20 -10.65 -2.77
N PHE A 52 4.54 -9.62 -2.23
CA PHE A 52 4.57 -9.25 -0.81
C PHE A 52 3.19 -9.27 -0.13
N GLY A 53 2.12 -9.49 -0.90
CA GLY A 53 0.75 -9.16 -0.49
C GLY A 53 0.08 -10.07 0.53
N ARG A 54 0.65 -11.20 0.95
CA ARG A 54 0.07 -12.01 2.06
C ARG A 54 0.84 -11.83 3.35
N THR A 55 2.15 -12.04 3.31
CA THR A 55 3.03 -11.81 4.45
C THR A 55 4.35 -11.25 3.97
N HIS A 56 4.89 -10.31 4.70
CA HIS A 56 6.26 -9.83 4.53
C HIS A 56 6.92 -9.57 5.89
N GLU A 57 6.30 -10.05 6.99
CA GLU A 57 6.69 -9.75 8.38
C GLU A 57 7.08 -8.27 8.55
N ASP A 58 8.14 -7.98 9.30
CA ASP A 58 8.72 -6.65 9.49
C ASP A 58 9.64 -6.22 8.33
N ILE A 59 9.57 -6.83 7.14
CA ILE A 59 10.45 -6.43 6.03
C ILE A 59 9.96 -5.11 5.43
N ILE A 60 8.64 -4.94 5.36
CA ILE A 60 7.96 -3.72 4.92
C ILE A 60 7.13 -3.23 6.11
N SER A 61 7.30 -1.96 6.50
CA SER A 61 6.77 -1.42 7.77
C SER A 61 5.26 -1.19 7.81
N TYR A 62 4.53 -1.52 6.75
CA TYR A 62 3.12 -1.17 6.57
C TYR A 62 2.26 -2.40 6.40
N VAL A 63 0.97 -2.30 6.74
CA VAL A 63 0.02 -3.41 6.71
C VAL A 63 -0.59 -3.59 5.32
N ILE A 64 0.20 -3.39 4.25
CA ILE A 64 -0.26 -3.53 2.87
C ILE A 64 -0.33 -5.02 2.51
N LYS A 65 -1.31 -5.72 3.10
CA LYS A 65 -1.47 -7.18 3.01
C LYS A 65 -2.94 -7.57 2.89
N PHE A 66 -3.20 -8.59 2.09
CA PHE A 66 -4.46 -9.31 2.05
C PHE A 66 -4.58 -10.26 3.26
N PRO A 67 -5.75 -10.37 3.90
CA PRO A 67 -7.03 -9.72 3.58
C PRO A 67 -7.25 -8.37 4.28
N TYR A 68 -6.27 -7.83 5.03
CA TYR A 68 -6.45 -6.55 5.74
C TYR A 68 -6.88 -5.41 4.80
N LEU A 69 -6.38 -5.40 3.56
CA LEU A 69 -6.79 -4.45 2.53
C LEU A 69 -8.30 -4.42 2.26
N THR A 70 -9.05 -5.51 2.48
CA THR A 70 -10.52 -5.49 2.30
C THR A 70 -11.22 -4.83 3.48
N SER A 71 -10.79 -5.13 4.72
CA SER A 71 -11.42 -4.56 5.92
C SER A 71 -11.14 -3.07 6.10
N VAL A 72 -9.95 -2.62 5.65
CA VAL A 72 -9.51 -1.25 5.90
C VAL A 72 -10.22 -0.21 5.03
N GLN A 73 -10.74 -0.59 3.87
CA GLN A 73 -11.35 0.40 2.95
C GLN A 73 -12.58 1.04 3.56
N GLU A 74 -13.54 0.22 4.03
CA GLU A 74 -14.82 0.71 4.55
C GLU A 74 -14.59 1.65 5.75
N GLU A 75 -13.72 1.23 6.67
CA GLU A 75 -13.37 1.99 7.88
C GLU A 75 -12.68 3.31 7.55
N ALA A 76 -11.66 3.28 6.69
CA ALA A 76 -10.92 4.47 6.29
C ALA A 76 -11.79 5.44 5.48
N ILE A 77 -12.65 4.93 4.60
CA ILE A 77 -13.58 5.74 3.80
C ILE A 77 -14.58 6.46 4.70
N GLN A 78 -15.19 5.74 5.65
CA GLN A 78 -16.10 6.34 6.62
C GLN A 78 -15.41 7.48 7.35
N LYS A 79 -14.18 7.28 7.81
CA LYS A 79 -13.41 8.31 8.49
C LYS A 79 -13.04 9.49 7.61
N LEU A 80 -12.54 9.26 6.40
CA LEU A 80 -12.18 10.35 5.49
C LEU A 80 -13.37 11.23 5.13
N SER A 81 -14.56 10.64 4.98
CA SER A 81 -15.79 11.38 4.69
C SER A 81 -16.20 12.36 5.80
N GLU A 82 -15.72 12.17 7.04
CA GLU A 82 -15.92 13.08 8.17
C GLU A 82 -15.03 14.33 8.07
N PHE A 83 -13.88 14.25 7.38
CA PHE A 83 -12.85 15.31 7.37
C PHE A 83 -12.76 16.09 6.06
N ASP A 84 -12.99 15.44 4.92
CA ASP A 84 -12.81 16.07 3.62
C ASP A 84 -13.87 15.62 2.62
N ASN A 85 -14.60 16.59 2.07
CA ASN A 85 -15.67 16.36 1.11
C ASN A 85 -15.16 15.87 -0.25
N GLU A 86 -13.88 16.08 -0.59
CA GLU A 86 -13.29 15.53 -1.83
C GLU A 86 -13.32 13.99 -1.84
N PHE A 87 -13.37 13.36 -0.68
CA PHE A 87 -13.45 11.90 -0.63
C PHE A 87 -14.82 11.38 -1.01
N LYS A 88 -15.90 12.17 -0.95
CA LYS A 88 -17.28 11.70 -1.21
C LYS A 88 -17.49 11.10 -2.60
N ASP A 89 -16.63 11.41 -3.55
CA ASP A 89 -16.74 10.90 -4.92
C ASP A 89 -15.98 9.59 -5.17
N HIS A 90 -15.30 9.04 -4.14
CA HIS A 90 -14.87 7.65 -3.84
C HIS A 90 -14.34 6.70 -4.94
N MET A 91 -14.37 7.02 -6.23
CA MET A 91 -14.24 6.01 -7.29
C MET A 91 -12.79 5.71 -7.67
N ASP A 92 -11.83 6.49 -7.19
CA ASP A 92 -10.46 6.46 -7.74
C ASP A 92 -9.35 6.46 -6.68
N ILE A 93 -9.62 5.82 -5.53
CA ILE A 93 -8.63 5.65 -4.46
C ILE A 93 -8.57 4.20 -3.95
N ILE A 94 -7.40 3.79 -3.44
CA ILE A 94 -7.23 2.54 -2.67
C ILE A 94 -6.51 2.87 -1.37
N ILE A 95 -7.12 2.56 -0.23
CA ILE A 95 -6.47 2.66 1.07
C ILE A 95 -5.47 1.51 1.21
N ILE A 96 -4.22 1.83 1.54
CA ILE A 96 -3.15 0.83 1.68
C ILE A 96 -2.70 0.65 3.14
N ASP A 97 -2.98 1.62 4.01
CA ASP A 97 -2.73 1.51 5.45
C ASP A 97 -3.65 2.46 6.26
N LEU A 98 -4.08 2.01 7.43
CA LEU A 98 -4.82 2.80 8.42
C LEU A 98 -4.27 2.48 9.81
N VAL A 99 -3.80 3.50 10.50
CA VAL A 99 -3.25 3.38 11.85
C VAL A 99 -3.99 4.30 12.80
N TYR A 100 -4.47 3.71 13.91
CA TYR A 100 -5.01 4.44 15.04
C TYR A 100 -3.91 4.77 16.03
N SER A 101 -3.80 6.05 16.37
CA SER A 101 -2.90 6.53 17.41
C SER A 101 -3.68 7.26 18.50
N GLN A 102 -3.03 7.55 19.63
CA GLN A 102 -3.62 8.41 20.67
C GLN A 102 -3.89 9.85 20.17
N GLN A 103 -3.28 10.25 19.06
CA GLN A 103 -3.38 11.59 18.48
C GLN A 103 -4.34 11.64 17.27
N GLY A 104 -5.04 10.54 16.98
CA GLY A 104 -5.98 10.45 15.87
C GLY A 104 -5.58 9.39 14.84
N ILE A 105 -6.16 9.50 13.65
CA ILE A 105 -5.96 8.56 12.56
C ILE A 105 -4.81 8.96 11.61
N TYR A 106 -4.15 7.95 11.08
CA TYR A 106 -3.15 8.05 10.03
C TYR A 106 -3.55 7.15 8.87
N LEU A 107 -3.51 7.68 7.65
CA LEU A 107 -3.95 7.01 6.44
C LEU A 107 -2.91 7.12 5.34
N LEU A 108 -2.72 6.02 4.62
CA LEU A 108 -2.01 5.98 3.35
C LEU A 108 -2.93 5.44 2.28
N TYR A 109 -2.93 6.09 1.11
CA TYR A 109 -3.76 5.66 -0.01
C TYR A 109 -3.15 6.02 -1.35
N LEU A 110 -3.58 5.26 -2.36
CA LEU A 110 -3.32 5.54 -3.78
C LEU A 110 -4.46 6.40 -4.30
N LYS A 111 -4.14 7.37 -5.16
CA LYS A 111 -5.13 8.23 -5.84
C LYS A 111 -4.94 8.15 -7.35
N ASP A 112 -6.02 8.41 -8.09
CA ASP A 112 -6.06 8.41 -9.55
C ASP A 112 -5.73 7.01 -10.14
N ILE A 113 -6.16 5.95 -9.46
CA ILE A 113 -5.80 4.55 -9.76
C ILE A 113 -6.25 4.09 -11.15
N SER A 114 -7.29 4.72 -11.71
CA SER A 114 -7.83 4.46 -13.04
C SER A 114 -7.00 5.10 -14.17
N TYR A 115 -6.16 6.09 -13.84
CA TYR A 115 -5.32 6.81 -14.79
C TYR A 115 -3.85 6.39 -14.78
N TYR A 116 -3.41 5.70 -13.72
CA TYR A 116 -2.01 5.34 -13.53
C TYR A 116 -1.80 3.86 -13.22
N ASP A 117 -0.94 3.22 -14.00
CA ASP A 117 -0.41 1.88 -13.69
C ASP A 117 0.45 1.84 -12.42
N ASP A 118 1.03 2.98 -12.06
CA ASP A 118 1.88 3.19 -10.88
C ASP A 118 1.47 4.50 -10.18
N PRO A 119 0.35 4.49 -9.44
CA PRO A 119 -0.28 5.72 -8.95
C PRO A 119 0.56 6.41 -7.86
N PRO A 120 0.36 7.72 -7.68
CA PRO A 120 0.93 8.45 -6.55
C PRO A 120 0.43 7.94 -5.20
N VAL A 121 1.23 8.16 -4.16
CA VAL A 121 0.88 7.83 -2.78
C VAL A 121 0.62 9.11 -2.00
N TYR A 122 -0.51 9.14 -1.31
CA TYR A 122 -0.95 10.22 -0.46
C TYR A 122 -1.00 9.77 0.99
N GLU A 123 -0.89 10.75 1.88
CA GLU A 123 -0.97 10.59 3.31
C GLU A 123 -1.96 11.59 3.90
N PHE A 124 -2.70 11.13 4.90
CA PHE A 124 -3.52 11.98 5.75
C PHE A 124 -3.21 11.66 7.21
N MET A 125 -3.08 12.71 8.03
CA MET A 125 -2.86 12.57 9.46
C MET A 125 -3.74 13.58 10.20
N GLU A 126 -4.63 13.05 11.03
CA GLU A 126 -5.51 13.86 11.85
C GLU A 126 -4.70 14.77 12.78
N GLY A 127 -5.13 16.02 12.92
CA GLY A 127 -4.49 17.00 13.79
C GLY A 127 -3.20 17.64 13.25
N VAL A 128 -2.62 17.14 12.16
CA VAL A 128 -1.45 17.77 11.51
C VAL A 128 -1.89 18.71 10.38
N SER A 129 -2.83 18.29 9.56
CA SER A 129 -3.37 19.08 8.46
C SER A 129 -4.82 18.69 8.17
N PRO A 130 -5.68 19.64 7.80
CA PRO A 130 -7.03 19.33 7.33
C PRO A 130 -7.03 18.69 5.92
N GLN A 131 -5.91 18.73 5.21
CA GLN A 131 -5.78 18.23 3.84
C GLN A 131 -4.75 17.11 3.75
N SER A 132 -5.02 16.18 2.83
CA SER A 132 -4.06 15.16 2.41
C SER A 132 -2.88 15.76 1.63
N TYR A 133 -1.74 15.07 1.68
CA TYR A 133 -0.55 15.47 0.94
C TYR A 133 0.05 14.31 0.17
N ARG A 134 0.52 14.60 -1.05
CA ARG A 134 1.26 13.65 -1.88
C ARG A 134 2.64 13.43 -1.28
N ILE A 135 2.95 12.20 -0.90
CA ILE A 135 4.25 11.82 -0.31
C ILE A 135 5.16 11.08 -1.30
N SER A 136 4.61 10.59 -2.42
CA SER A 136 5.39 10.00 -3.51
C SER A 136 4.71 10.21 -4.85
N ASN A 137 5.52 10.35 -5.90
CA ASN A 137 5.01 10.46 -7.25
C ASN A 137 4.49 9.14 -7.82
N SER A 138 4.98 8.01 -7.31
CA SER A 138 4.56 6.67 -7.70
C SER A 138 4.63 5.68 -6.54
N PHE A 139 3.86 4.60 -6.61
CA PHE A 139 3.81 3.57 -5.59
C PHE A 139 5.10 2.74 -5.56
N SER A 140 5.68 2.42 -6.72
CA SER A 140 6.98 1.74 -6.77
C SER A 140 8.08 2.51 -6.04
N SER A 141 8.18 3.82 -6.29
CA SER A 141 9.17 4.70 -5.65
C SER A 141 8.98 4.72 -4.13
N PHE A 142 7.73 4.82 -3.68
CA PHE A 142 7.39 4.78 -2.27
C PHE A 142 7.87 3.48 -1.60
N ILE A 143 7.56 2.32 -2.18
CA ILE A 143 7.97 1.02 -1.63
C ILE A 143 9.50 0.88 -1.62
N ILE A 144 10.17 1.24 -2.71
CA ILE A 144 11.64 1.18 -2.82
C ILE A 144 12.29 2.04 -1.74
N GLU A 145 11.87 3.29 -1.61
CA GLU A 145 12.42 4.20 -0.62
C GLU A 145 12.25 3.64 0.80
N ARG A 146 11.07 3.10 1.12
CA ARG A 146 10.81 2.53 2.45
C ARG A 146 11.68 1.31 2.74
N ILE A 147 11.85 0.42 1.76
CA ILE A 147 12.74 -0.74 1.88
C ILE A 147 14.19 -0.28 2.07
N LEU A 148 14.65 0.69 1.28
CA LEU A 148 16.00 1.26 1.39
C LEU A 148 16.21 2.01 2.71
N ARG A 149 15.21 2.73 3.24
CA ARG A 149 15.32 3.37 4.56
C ARG A 149 15.49 2.34 5.68
N LYS A 150 14.77 1.21 5.59
CA LYS A 150 14.82 0.14 6.59
C LYS A 150 16.07 -0.73 6.48
N TRP A 151 16.51 -1.03 5.26
CA TRP A 151 17.57 -2.01 5.00
C TRP A 151 18.85 -1.43 4.38
N GLY A 152 18.80 -0.22 3.83
CA GLY A 152 19.91 0.47 3.16
C GLY A 152 20.85 1.23 4.09
N LYS A 153 20.49 1.47 5.36
CA LYS A 153 21.43 1.96 6.40
C LYS A 153 22.41 0.89 6.92
N LYS A 154 22.36 -0.32 6.38
CA LYS A 154 23.33 -1.41 6.58
C LYS A 154 24.03 -1.74 5.26
N ILE A 155 24.59 -0.72 4.61
CA ILE A 155 25.49 -0.82 3.45
C ILE A 155 26.77 -0.07 3.84
#